data_AF-A0A1F7X659-F1
#
_entry.id   AF-A0A1F7X659-F1
#
_cell.length_a   1.000
_cell.length_b   1.000
_cell.length_c   1.000
_cell.angle_alpha   90.00
_cell.angle_beta   90.00
_cell.angle_gamma   90.00
#
_symmetry.space_group_name_H-M   'P 1'
#
loop_
_entity.id
_entity.type
_entity.pdbx_description
1 polymer ?
#
loop_
_entity_poly.entity_id
_entity_poly.type
_entity_poly.pdbx_seq_one_letter_code
_entity_poly.pdbx_strand_id
1 'polypeptide(L)'
;MSKIFYDKIIILENIEKEINSRVQTEEEKDELWQIVDEIVHHKVFGCIMDNLPQKYHHEFIEKFKKAPHDESLFDYLKEKIGKNMEELIKLEIGDLAFEILQDIEGNKKK
;
A
#
# COMPACT_ATOMS: atom_id res chain seq x y z
N MET A 1 -6.86 -2.36 -8.79
CA MET A 1 -5.50 -1.82 -8.94
C MET A 1 -5.48 -0.67 -9.93
N SER A 2 -5.79 0.53 -9.48
CA SER A 2 -5.25 1.70 -10.17
C SER A 2 -3.75 1.63 -9.97
N LYS A 3 -2.95 1.56 -11.05
CA LYS A 3 -1.49 1.68 -10.91
C LYS A 3 -1.23 2.92 -10.04
N ILE A 4 -0.28 2.89 -9.14
CA ILE A 4 0.07 4.06 -8.33
C ILE A 4 1.57 4.09 -8.18
N PHE A 5 2.11 5.25 -7.82
CA PHE A 5 3.56 5.45 -7.80
C PHE A 5 4.28 4.40 -6.94
N TYR A 6 3.65 3.92 -5.86
CA TYR A 6 4.20 2.89 -4.98
C TYR A 6 3.86 1.44 -5.35
N ASP A 7 3.04 1.19 -6.37
CA ASP A 7 2.65 -0.16 -6.82
C ASP A 7 3.87 -1.02 -7.16
N LYS A 8 4.93 -0.40 -7.70
CA LYS A 8 6.19 -1.07 -8.07
C LYS A 8 7.04 -1.52 -6.88
N ILE A 9 6.91 -0.88 -5.72
CA ILE A 9 7.72 -1.19 -4.52
C ILE A 9 6.99 -2.14 -3.56
N ILE A 10 5.68 -2.27 -3.73
CA ILE A 10 4.82 -3.14 -2.94
C ILE A 10 4.92 -4.58 -3.50
N ILE A 11 5.43 -5.49 -2.68
CA ILE A 11 5.55 -6.91 -3.01
C ILE A 11 4.51 -7.69 -2.20
N LEU A 12 3.33 -7.91 -2.78
CA LEU A 12 2.23 -8.67 -2.16
C LEU A 12 2.14 -10.11 -2.69
N GLU A 13 3.18 -10.61 -3.35
CA GLU A 13 3.20 -11.96 -3.93
C GLU A 13 2.80 -13.05 -2.92
N ASN A 14 3.19 -12.89 -1.66
CA ASN A 14 2.83 -13.84 -0.60
C ASN A 14 1.33 -13.79 -0.27
N ILE A 15 0.75 -12.60 -0.20
CA ILE A 15 -0.70 -12.44 0.00
C ILE A 15 -1.44 -13.02 -1.20
N GLU A 16 -1.01 -12.72 -2.43
CA GLU A 16 -1.65 -13.24 -3.63
C GLU A 16 -1.65 -14.78 -3.66
N LYS A 17 -0.52 -15.41 -3.28
CA LYS A 17 -0.44 -16.87 -3.17
C LYS A 17 -1.41 -17.43 -2.12
N GLU A 18 -1.51 -16.79 -0.96
CA GLU A 18 -2.40 -17.25 0.10
C GLU A 18 -3.87 -17.05 -0.27
N ILE A 19 -4.22 -15.92 -0.88
CA ILE A 19 -5.56 -15.66 -1.43
C ILE A 19 -5.91 -16.72 -2.48
N ASN A 20 -5.03 -16.92 -3.48
CA ASN A 20 -5.21 -17.93 -4.53
C ASN A 20 -5.34 -19.36 -3.96
N SER A 21 -4.73 -19.65 -2.81
CA SER A 21 -4.85 -20.95 -2.15
C SER A 21 -6.18 -21.15 -1.42
N ARG A 22 -6.93 -20.08 -1.15
CA ARG A 22 -8.15 -20.10 -0.33
C ARG A 22 -9.42 -19.86 -1.14
N VAL A 23 -9.33 -19.03 -2.16
CA VAL A 23 -10.44 -18.75 -3.07
C VAL A 23 -10.55 -19.84 -4.12
N GLN A 24 -11.78 -20.18 -4.50
CA GLN A 24 -12.04 -21.15 -5.57
C GLN A 24 -12.44 -20.46 -6.87
N THR A 25 -12.88 -19.21 -6.79
CA THR A 25 -13.35 -18.42 -7.92
C THR A 25 -12.50 -17.17 -8.12
N GLU A 26 -12.42 -16.71 -9.38
CA GLU A 26 -11.77 -15.44 -9.70
C GLU A 26 -12.50 -14.24 -9.07
N GLU A 27 -13.81 -14.35 -8.86
CA GLU A 27 -14.63 -13.30 -8.26
C GLU A 27 -14.27 -13.08 -6.78
N GLU A 28 -14.18 -14.15 -5.98
CA GLU A 28 -13.70 -14.08 -4.59
C GLU A 28 -12.25 -13.58 -4.50
N LYS A 29 -11.41 -13.97 -5.47
CA LYS A 29 -10.03 -13.47 -5.56
C LYS A 29 -10.03 -11.96 -5.73
N ASP A 30 -10.80 -11.45 -6.68
CA ASP A 30 -10.87 -10.01 -6.97
C ASP A 30 -11.46 -9.23 -5.79
N GLU A 31 -12.48 -9.76 -5.11
CA GLU A 31 -13.04 -9.14 -3.90
C GLU A 31 -12.00 -9.02 -2.78
N LEU A 32 -11.32 -10.13 -2.44
CA LEU A 32 -10.25 -10.10 -1.42
C LEU A 32 -9.10 -9.19 -1.84
N TRP A 33 -8.75 -9.20 -3.12
CA TRP A 33 -7.71 -8.34 -3.66
C TRP A 33 -8.07 -6.86 -3.57
N GLN A 34 -9.34 -6.49 -3.82
CA GLN A 34 -9.82 -5.13 -3.63
C GLN A 34 -9.73 -4.69 -2.17
N ILE A 35 -10.09 -5.56 -1.23
CA ILE A 35 -9.98 -5.26 0.21
C ILE A 35 -8.52 -5.00 0.59
N VAL A 36 -7.59 -5.84 0.11
CA VAL A 36 -6.16 -5.67 0.36
C VAL A 36 -5.65 -4.37 -0.27
N ASP A 37 -6.03 -4.05 -1.51
CA ASP A 37 -5.67 -2.80 -2.20
C ASP A 37 -6.16 -1.57 -1.43
N GLU A 38 -7.41 -1.58 -0.93
CA GLU A 38 -7.96 -0.49 -0.12
C GLU A 38 -7.21 -0.31 1.21
N ILE A 39 -6.94 -1.41 1.92
CA ILE A 39 -6.20 -1.39 3.19
C ILE A 39 -4.79 -0.84 2.97
N VAL A 40 -4.09 -1.33 1.96
CA VAL A 40 -2.75 -0.87 1.56
C VAL A 40 -2.80 0.61 1.21
N HIS A 41 -3.75 1.04 0.38
CA HIS A 41 -3.88 2.42 -0.04
C HIS A 41 -4.09 3.35 1.15
N HIS A 42 -5.03 3.03 2.04
CA HIS A 42 -5.27 3.80 3.25
C HIS A 42 -4.03 3.89 4.14
N LYS A 43 -3.31 2.77 4.30
CA LYS A 43 -2.12 2.71 5.15
C LYS A 43 -0.96 3.53 4.59
N VAL A 44 -0.65 3.38 3.30
CA VAL A 44 0.38 4.19 2.61
C VAL A 44 0.03 5.67 2.68
N PHE A 45 -1.22 6.02 2.35
CA PHE A 45 -1.65 7.41 2.35
C PHE A 45 -1.57 8.03 3.75
N GLY A 46 -1.97 7.28 4.79
CA GLY A 46 -1.82 7.68 6.19
C GLY A 46 -0.36 7.93 6.56
N CYS A 47 0.53 6.98 6.26
CA CYS A 47 1.97 7.12 6.54
C CYS A 47 2.57 8.35 5.85
N ILE A 48 2.17 8.64 4.61
CA ILE A 48 2.58 9.85 3.89
C ILE A 48 2.07 11.12 4.60
N MET A 49 0.78 11.18 4.93
CA MET A 49 0.19 12.36 5.57
C MET A 49 0.74 12.61 6.98
N ASP A 50 1.07 11.56 7.73
CA ASP A 50 1.66 11.67 9.07
C ASP A 50 3.10 12.18 9.05
N ASN A 51 3.88 11.80 8.03
CA ASN A 51 5.26 12.26 7.88
C ASN A 51 5.37 13.60 7.13
N LEU A 52 4.43 13.89 6.23
CA LEU A 52 4.42 15.13 5.47
C LEU A 52 3.92 16.28 6.36
N PRO A 53 4.62 17.42 6.42
CA PRO A 53 4.11 18.59 7.13
C PRO A 53 2.75 19.06 6.56
N GLN A 54 1.80 19.42 7.42
CA GLN A 54 0.45 19.87 7.02
C GLN A 54 0.43 20.94 5.91
N LYS A 55 1.42 21.85 5.91
CA LYS A 55 1.57 22.88 4.87
C LYS A 55 1.74 22.32 3.45
N TYR A 56 2.23 21.10 3.29
CA TYR A 56 2.43 20.44 2.00
C TYR A 56 1.36 19.39 1.69
N HIS A 57 0.43 19.12 2.61
CA HIS A 57 -0.65 18.14 2.38
C HIS A 57 -1.48 18.50 1.15
N HIS A 58 -1.89 19.76 1.04
CA HIS A 58 -2.70 20.21 -0.09
C HIS A 58 -1.96 20.05 -1.42
N GLU A 59 -0.70 20.49 -1.47
CA GLU A 59 0.13 20.41 -2.68
C GLU A 59 0.38 18.96 -3.10
N PHE A 60 0.63 18.06 -2.12
CA PHE A 60 0.76 16.64 -2.39
C PHE A 60 -0.54 16.04 -2.93
N ILE A 61 -1.69 16.35 -2.34
CA ILE A 61 -3.00 15.85 -2.79
C ILE A 61 -3.28 16.32 -4.23
N GLU A 62 -2.99 17.57 -4.57
CA GLU A 62 -3.15 18.07 -5.93
C GLU A 62 -2.23 17.36 -6.92
N LYS A 63 -0.96 17.15 -6.57
CA LYS A 63 -0.01 16.39 -7.39
C LYS A 63 -0.46 14.94 -7.57
N PHE A 64 -0.87 14.29 -6.49
CA PHE A 64 -1.36 12.92 -6.50
C PHE A 64 -2.62 12.77 -7.35
N LYS A 65 -3.59 13.68 -7.23
CA LYS A 65 -4.80 13.69 -8.08
C LYS A 65 -4.47 13.90 -9.55
N LYS A 66 -3.47 14.72 -9.85
CA LYS A 66 -3.08 15.04 -11.23
C LYS A 66 -2.32 13.89 -11.89
N ALA A 67 -1.45 13.23 -11.14
CA ALA A 67 -0.61 12.15 -11.66
C ALA A 67 -0.32 11.10 -10.55
N PRO A 68 -1.29 10.20 -10.25
CA PRO A 68 -1.16 9.25 -9.14
C PRO A 68 -0.10 8.15 -9.39
N HIS A 69 0.32 8.01 -10.64
CA HIS A 69 1.35 7.05 -11.08
C HIS A 69 2.76 7.64 -11.13
N ASP A 70 2.90 8.94 -10.87
CA ASP A 70 4.13 9.64 -11.18
C ASP A 70 5.22 9.36 -10.13
N GLU A 71 6.34 8.82 -10.57
CA GLU A 71 7.48 8.50 -9.68
C GLU A 71 8.08 9.76 -9.04
N SER A 72 7.87 10.95 -9.63
CA SER A 72 8.30 12.22 -9.02
C SER A 72 7.59 12.54 -7.70
N LEU A 73 6.49 11.85 -7.38
CA LEU A 73 5.88 11.90 -6.06
C LEU A 73 6.82 11.38 -4.98
N PHE A 74 7.61 10.33 -5.25
CA PHE A 74 8.61 9.85 -4.30
C PHE A 74 9.72 10.87 -4.08
N ASP A 75 10.24 11.45 -5.17
CA ASP A 75 11.26 12.51 -5.07
C ASP A 75 10.75 13.70 -4.28
N TYR A 76 9.51 14.11 -4.52
CA TYR A 76 8.85 15.18 -3.78
C TYR A 76 8.76 14.87 -2.29
N LEU A 77 8.27 13.68 -1.94
CA LEU A 77 8.15 13.24 -0.56
C LEU A 77 9.52 13.17 0.12
N LYS A 78 10.53 12.62 -0.57
CA LYS A 78 11.90 12.52 -0.08
C LYS A 78 12.52 13.89 0.17
N GLU A 79 12.29 14.85 -0.73
CA GLU A 79 12.77 16.24 -0.58
C GLU A 79 12.08 16.96 0.60
N LYS A 80 10.76 16.82 0.76
CA LYS A 80 10.01 17.53 1.81
C LYS A 80 10.12 16.91 3.19
N ILE A 81 10.17 15.59 3.27
CA ILE A 81 10.23 14.85 4.54
C ILE A 81 11.69 14.64 4.97
N GLY A 82 12.62 14.59 4.02
CA GLY A 82 14.05 14.35 4.28
C GLY A 82 14.36 12.91 4.69
N LYS A 83 13.39 12.00 4.60
CA LYS A 83 13.52 10.56 4.88
C LYS A 83 13.23 9.75 3.61
N ASN A 84 13.78 8.54 3.51
CA ASN A 84 13.40 7.60 2.46
C ASN A 84 11.98 7.09 2.70
N MET A 85 10.99 7.81 2.15
CA MET A 85 9.59 7.39 2.21
C MET A 85 9.34 6.05 1.53
N GLU A 86 10.12 5.71 0.50
CA GLU A 86 10.08 4.40 -0.16
C GLU A 86 10.33 3.27 0.84
N GLU A 87 11.35 3.40 1.69
CA GLU A 87 11.67 2.39 2.71
C GLU A 87 10.61 2.33 3.81
N LEU A 88 10.10 3.49 4.25
CA LEU A 88 9.03 3.54 5.26
C LEU A 88 7.75 2.87 4.76
N ILE A 89 7.33 3.18 3.52
CA ILE A 89 6.16 2.56 2.90
C ILE A 89 6.38 1.06 2.75
N LYS A 90 7.57 0.64 2.32
CA LYS A 90 7.89 -0.79 2.16
C LYS A 90 7.85 -1.54 3.49
N LEU A 91 8.36 -0.95 4.56
CA LEU A 91 8.29 -1.51 5.91
C LEU A 91 6.83 -1.58 6.38
N GLU A 92 6.08 -0.48 6.30
CA GLU A 92 4.70 -0.42 6.78
C GLU A 92 3.78 -1.41 6.04
N ILE A 93 3.95 -1.53 4.72
CA ILE A 93 3.20 -2.50 3.91
C ILE A 93 3.70 -3.93 4.13
N GLY A 94 4.99 -4.13 4.37
CA GLY A 94 5.54 -5.43 4.74
C GLY A 94 4.95 -5.94 6.06
N ASP A 95 4.90 -5.08 7.07
CA ASP A 95 4.31 -5.38 8.38
C ASP A 95 2.81 -5.64 8.26
N LEU A 96 2.08 -4.79 7.52
CA LEU A 96 0.66 -4.99 7.26
C LEU A 96 0.37 -6.29 6.49
N ALA A 97 1.18 -6.59 5.48
CA ALA A 97 1.07 -7.83 4.72
C ALA A 97 1.34 -9.04 5.60
N PHE A 98 2.31 -8.94 6.51
CA PHE A 98 2.62 -9.98 7.48
C PHE A 98 1.48 -10.17 8.48
N GLU A 99 0.89 -9.09 9.00
CA GLU A 99 -0.30 -9.15 9.87
C GLU A 99 -1.49 -9.80 9.17
N ILE A 100 -1.80 -9.37 7.94
CA ILE A 100 -2.85 -9.96 7.11
C ILE A 100 -2.59 -11.45 6.89
N LEU A 101 -1.36 -11.83 6.53
CA LEU A 101 -0.97 -13.24 6.37
C LEU A 101 -1.13 -14.01 7.67
N GLN A 102 -0.72 -13.45 8.81
CA GLN A 102 -0.87 -14.09 10.12
C GLN A 102 -2.33 -14.26 10.53
N ASP A 103 -3.20 -13.29 10.27
CA ASP A 103 -4.63 -13.40 10.55
C ASP A 103 -5.27 -14.46 9.66
N ILE A 104 -4.86 -14.50 8.40
CA ILE A 104 -5.27 -15.50 7.43
C ILE A 104 -4.78 -16.89 7.88
N GLU A 105 -3.49 -17.11 8.14
CA GLU A 105 -2.90 -18.38 8.59
C GLU A 105 -3.37 -18.82 9.99
N GLY A 106 -3.51 -17.89 10.93
CA GLY A 106 -3.89 -18.13 12.32
C GLY A 106 -5.27 -18.75 12.47
N ASN A 107 -6.15 -18.56 11.48
CA ASN A 107 -7.47 -19.19 11.43
C ASN A 107 -7.41 -20.72 11.13
N LYS A 108 -6.23 -21.32 10.93
CA LYS A 108 -6.04 -22.79 10.87
C LYS A 108 -6.01 -23.47 12.25
N LYS A 109 -6.02 -22.73 13.37
CA LYS A 109 -6.02 -23.30 14.73
C LYS A 109 -7.36 -23.03 15.44
N LYS A 110 -8.43 -23.67 15.00
CA LYS A 110 -9.56 -23.97 15.89
C LYS A 110 -10.31 -25.22 15.45
#